data_AF-A0A2S2PWI9-F1
#
_entry.id   AF-A0A2S2PWI9-F1
#
_cell.length_a   1.000
_cell.length_b   1.000
_cell.length_c   1.000
_cell.angle_alpha   90.00
_cell.angle_beta   90.00
_cell.angle_gamma   90.00
#
_symmetry.space_group_name_H-M   'P 1'
#
loop_
_entity.id
_entity.type
_entity.pdbx_description
1 polymer ?
#
loop_
_entity_poly.entity_id
_entity_poly.type
_entity_poly.pdbx_seq_one_letter_code
_entity_poly.pdbx_strand_id
1 'polypeptide(L)'
;MAHGIAVDSSTWSALIVIATVVAVSCSDVHNDGSEPEFLNPMKNVTVALGREAILVCSVKNIGEHKVGWLKAEDQTILSLHERVVTENRRIDIDVDNNTNWKLKIRQLQRSDKGCYMCQINTHVMKKQIGCVDVKVPPDIKDEETVSDITVKEGENATLACKAKGNPLPRITWKREDGQKNHY
;
A
#
# COMPACT_ATOMS: atom_id res chain seq x y z
N MET A 1 0.79 -28.54 -86.78
CA MET A 1 0.51 -29.85 -86.17
C MET A 1 1.16 -29.87 -84.79
N ALA A 2 0.38 -29.55 -83.75
CA ALA A 2 0.81 -29.66 -82.37
C ALA A 2 0.37 -31.04 -81.88
N HIS A 3 1.30 -31.86 -81.41
CA HIS A 3 0.98 -33.09 -80.69
C HIS A 3 1.61 -33.04 -79.31
N GLY A 4 0.72 -33.27 -78.34
CA GLY A 4 0.97 -33.16 -76.92
C GLY A 4 1.71 -34.35 -76.33
N ILE A 5 2.00 -34.14 -75.06
CA ILE A 5 2.84 -34.88 -74.13
C ILE A 5 2.19 -36.19 -73.70
N ALA A 6 3.01 -37.22 -73.50
CA ALA A 6 2.76 -38.25 -72.48
C ALA A 6 4.08 -38.44 -71.69
N VAL A 7 4.08 -38.13 -70.39
CA VAL A 7 5.18 -38.50 -69.48
C VAL A 7 4.62 -39.56 -68.54
N ASP A 8 5.22 -40.74 -68.63
CA ASP A 8 4.89 -41.94 -67.88
C ASP A 8 5.30 -41.82 -66.40
N SER A 9 4.52 -42.46 -65.54
CA SER A 9 4.63 -42.49 -64.10
C SER A 9 5.60 -43.59 -63.65
N SER A 10 6.80 -43.25 -63.21
CA SER A 10 7.54 -44.11 -62.27
C SER A 10 8.69 -43.38 -61.55
N THR A 11 8.64 -43.52 -60.22
CA THR A 11 9.70 -43.25 -59.22
C THR A 11 10.10 -41.80 -58.94
N TRP A 12 9.53 -41.23 -57.86
CA TRP A 12 10.07 -40.04 -57.20
C TRP A 12 10.98 -40.51 -56.06
N SER A 13 12.29 -40.40 -56.23
CA SER A 13 13.25 -40.53 -55.13
C SER A 13 13.18 -39.27 -54.26
N ALA A 14 12.45 -39.32 -53.16
CA ALA A 14 12.41 -38.23 -52.18
C ALA A 14 13.73 -38.21 -51.37
N LEU A 15 14.62 -37.27 -51.68
CA LEU A 15 15.75 -36.93 -50.82
C LEU A 15 15.22 -36.07 -49.66
N ILE A 16 15.03 -36.68 -48.49
CA ILE A 16 14.72 -35.95 -47.25
C ILE A 16 16.03 -35.33 -46.75
N VAL A 17 16.23 -34.04 -47.01
CA VAL A 17 17.27 -33.26 -46.34
C VAL A 17 16.78 -33.00 -44.90
N ILE A 18 17.26 -33.81 -43.95
CA ILE A 18 16.95 -33.60 -42.53
C ILE A 18 17.75 -32.38 -42.08
N ALA A 19 17.12 -31.21 -42.08
CA ALA A 19 17.66 -30.05 -41.39
C ALA A 19 17.64 -30.34 -39.88
N THR A 20 18.80 -30.69 -39.31
CA THR A 20 18.93 -30.82 -37.86
C THR A 20 18.80 -29.43 -37.25
N VAL A 21 17.61 -29.11 -36.73
CA VAL A 21 17.41 -27.95 -35.89
C VAL A 21 18.15 -28.21 -34.58
N VAL A 22 19.37 -27.68 -34.44
CA VAL A 22 20.05 -27.66 -33.15
C VAL A 22 19.30 -26.63 -32.30
N ALA A 23 18.42 -27.11 -31.43
CA ALA A 23 17.83 -26.27 -30.40
C ALA A 23 18.94 -25.83 -29.45
N VAL A 24 19.39 -24.57 -29.58
CA VAL A 24 20.20 -23.93 -28.55
C VAL A 24 19.25 -23.61 -27.41
N SER A 25 19.15 -24.50 -26.42
CA SER A 25 18.51 -24.15 -25.16
C SER A 25 19.44 -23.19 -24.43
N CYS A 26 19.02 -21.94 -24.24
CA CYS A 26 19.64 -21.08 -23.24
C CYS A 26 19.58 -21.84 -21.92
N SER A 27 20.73 -22.31 -21.45
CA SER A 27 20.82 -22.85 -20.10
C SER A 27 20.81 -21.64 -19.19
N ASP A 28 19.65 -21.37 -18.57
CA ASP A 28 19.58 -20.42 -17.48
C ASP A 28 20.48 -20.97 -16.36
N VAL A 29 21.68 -20.38 -16.23
CA VAL A 29 22.51 -20.57 -15.05
C VAL A 29 21.79 -19.83 -13.93
N HIS A 30 20.81 -20.49 -13.31
CA HIS A 30 20.31 -20.09 -12.00
C HIS A 30 21.43 -20.34 -11.00
N ASN A 31 22.27 -19.32 -10.81
CA ASN A 31 23.03 -19.19 -9.59
C ASN A 31 22.00 -19.19 -8.45
N ASP A 32 21.94 -20.25 -7.66
CA ASP A 32 20.97 -20.45 -6.57
C ASP A 32 21.32 -19.53 -5.38
N GLY A 33 21.32 -18.23 -5.64
CA GLY A 33 20.95 -17.24 -4.66
C GLY A 33 19.43 -17.21 -4.66
N SER A 34 18.84 -17.78 -3.61
CA SER A 34 17.39 -17.77 -3.38
C SER A 34 16.76 -16.41 -3.72
N GLU A 35 15.64 -16.40 -4.46
CA GLU A 35 14.94 -15.17 -4.86
C GLU A 35 14.49 -14.33 -3.63
N PRO A 36 14.44 -12.99 -3.71
CA PRO A 36 13.92 -12.16 -2.63
C PRO A 36 12.49 -12.55 -2.24
N GLU A 37 12.22 -12.59 -0.93
CA GLU A 37 10.88 -12.89 -0.41
C GLU A 37 10.53 -12.00 0.77
N PHE A 38 9.25 -11.65 0.89
CA PHE A 38 8.76 -10.97 2.09
C PHE A 38 8.77 -11.94 3.27
N LEU A 39 9.43 -11.54 4.35
CA LEU A 39 9.48 -12.33 5.58
C LEU A 39 8.13 -12.38 6.29
N ASN A 40 7.39 -11.27 6.30
CA ASN A 40 6.13 -11.14 7.01
C ASN A 40 5.15 -10.24 6.24
N PRO A 41 3.83 -10.44 6.43
CA PRO A 41 2.79 -9.48 6.04
C PRO A 41 3.04 -8.08 6.65
N MET A 42 2.98 -7.03 5.83
CA MET A 42 3.02 -5.65 6.30
C MET A 42 1.76 -5.37 7.12
N LYS A 43 1.94 -4.71 8.27
CA LYS A 43 0.83 -4.38 9.17
C LYS A 43 0.31 -2.97 8.90
N ASN A 44 -1.00 -2.82 8.98
CA ASN A 44 -1.62 -1.50 9.03
C ASN A 44 -1.27 -0.81 10.34
N VAL A 45 -1.11 0.51 10.29
CA VAL A 45 -0.78 1.32 11.46
C VAL A 45 -1.81 2.43 11.64
N THR A 46 -2.20 2.67 12.88
CA THR A 46 -3.09 3.77 13.24
C THR A 46 -2.40 4.66 14.25
N VAL A 47 -2.09 5.90 13.84
CA VAL A 47 -1.20 6.79 14.57
C VAL A 47 -1.87 8.15 14.78
N ALA A 48 -1.63 8.79 15.93
CA ALA A 48 -2.20 10.10 16.23
C ALA A 48 -1.65 11.21 15.31
N LEU A 49 -2.51 12.18 15.00
CA LEU A 49 -2.15 13.39 14.26
C LEU A 49 -0.88 14.04 14.85
N GLY A 50 0.05 14.45 13.97
CA GLY A 50 1.31 15.09 14.35
C GLY A 50 2.41 14.15 14.86
N ARG A 51 2.13 12.85 15.07
CA ARG A 51 3.15 11.85 15.43
C ARG A 51 3.84 11.28 14.18
N GLU A 52 4.79 10.38 14.38
CA GLU A 52 5.46 9.66 13.28
C GLU A 52 4.78 8.32 13.04
N ALA A 53 4.44 8.02 11.80
CA ALA A 53 4.00 6.69 11.37
C ALA A 53 5.17 5.94 10.72
N ILE A 54 5.27 4.63 10.99
CA ILE A 54 6.33 3.77 10.45
C ILE A 54 5.69 2.52 9.85
N LEU A 55 5.86 2.32 8.55
CA LEU A 55 5.55 1.06 7.88
C LEU A 55 6.83 0.28 7.67
N VAL A 56 6.80 -1.02 7.97
CA VAL A 56 7.98 -1.90 7.89
C VAL A 56 7.75 -2.96 6.83
N CYS A 57 8.68 -3.03 5.88
CA CYS A 57 8.75 -4.07 4.86
C CYS A 57 10.00 -4.92 5.11
N SER A 58 9.78 -6.18 5.52
CA SER A 58 10.86 -7.11 5.83
C SER A 58 11.08 -8.06 4.66
N VAL A 59 12.29 -8.08 4.10
CA VAL A 59 12.67 -8.89 2.94
C VAL A 59 13.90 -9.73 3.29
N LYS A 60 13.88 -11.02 2.94
CA LYS A 60 15.05 -11.89 2.97
C LYS A 60 15.59 -12.08 1.56
N ASN A 61 16.86 -12.46 1.48
CA ASN A 61 17.54 -12.80 0.23
C ASN A 61 17.49 -11.66 -0.80
N ILE A 62 17.67 -10.42 -0.35
CA ILE A 62 17.57 -9.24 -1.22
C ILE A 62 18.60 -9.25 -2.35
N GLY A 63 19.80 -9.81 -2.13
CA GLY A 63 20.87 -9.84 -3.12
C GLY A 63 21.17 -8.44 -3.68
N GLU A 64 21.17 -8.33 -5.00
CA GLU A 64 21.38 -7.05 -5.71
C GLU A 64 20.07 -6.30 -6.00
N HIS A 65 18.92 -6.89 -5.66
CA HIS A 65 17.62 -6.26 -5.84
C HIS A 65 17.45 -5.06 -4.91
N LYS A 66 16.53 -4.19 -5.29
CA LYS A 66 16.21 -2.93 -4.65
C LYS A 66 14.74 -2.90 -4.27
N VAL A 67 14.50 -2.37 -3.08
CA VAL A 67 13.17 -2.12 -2.54
C VAL A 67 12.79 -0.66 -2.78
N GLY A 68 11.61 -0.40 -3.31
CA GLY A 68 11.06 0.94 -3.46
C GLY A 68 9.76 1.10 -2.68
N TRP A 69 9.49 2.33 -2.24
CA TRP A 69 8.21 2.71 -1.62
C TRP A 69 7.40 3.55 -2.58
N LEU A 70 6.11 3.24 -2.67
CA LEU A 70 5.16 3.94 -3.51
C LEU A 70 3.86 4.19 -2.74
N LYS A 71 3.11 5.23 -3.13
CA LYS A 71 1.69 5.34 -2.79
C LYS A 71 0.94 4.25 -3.56
N ALA A 72 0.05 3.51 -2.88
CA ALA A 72 -0.62 2.38 -3.52
C ALA A 72 -1.75 2.80 -4.47
N GLU A 73 -2.35 3.96 -4.23
CA GLU A 73 -3.51 4.48 -4.98
C GLU A 73 -3.15 4.89 -6.41
N ASP A 74 -2.07 5.65 -6.55
CA ASP A 74 -1.64 6.30 -7.80
C ASP A 74 -0.26 5.84 -8.28
N GLN A 75 0.39 4.92 -7.54
CA GLN A 75 1.76 4.46 -7.80
C GLN A 75 2.80 5.58 -7.81
N THR A 76 2.56 6.68 -7.09
CA THR A 76 3.57 7.74 -6.92
C THR A 76 4.78 7.20 -6.16
N ILE A 77 5.96 7.31 -6.78
CA ILE A 77 7.23 6.85 -6.21
C ILE A 77 7.63 7.77 -5.04
N LEU A 78 7.75 7.20 -3.85
CA LEU A 78 8.22 7.89 -2.65
C LEU A 78 9.72 7.74 -2.48
N SER A 79 10.23 6.52 -2.71
CA SER A 79 11.65 6.23 -2.68
C SER A 79 12.07 5.17 -3.69
N LEU A 80 13.32 5.22 -4.08
CA LEU A 80 14.03 4.18 -4.81
C LEU A 80 15.19 3.71 -3.93
N HIS A 81 15.10 2.50 -3.39
CA HIS A 81 16.02 2.02 -2.36
C HIS A 81 16.01 2.95 -1.14
N GLU A 82 17.18 3.34 -0.65
CA GLU A 82 17.38 4.24 0.48
C GLU A 82 17.12 5.72 0.14
N ARG A 83 17.02 6.05 -1.15
CA ARG A 83 16.89 7.44 -1.60
C ARG A 83 15.43 7.87 -1.70
N VAL A 84 15.05 8.87 -0.92
CA VAL A 84 13.77 9.59 -1.06
C VAL A 84 13.74 10.35 -2.40
N VAL A 85 12.65 10.20 -3.15
CA VAL A 85 12.43 10.85 -4.46
C VAL A 85 11.31 11.89 -4.39
N THR A 86 10.35 11.71 -3.50
CA THR A 86 9.27 12.68 -3.27
C THR A 86 9.77 14.01 -2.70
N GLU A 87 9.12 15.11 -3.06
CA GLU A 87 9.37 16.45 -2.49
C GLU A 87 8.84 16.61 -1.06
N ASN A 88 8.04 15.64 -0.59
CA ASN A 88 7.49 15.69 0.76
C ASN A 88 8.60 15.47 1.81
N ARG A 89 9.07 16.57 2.40
CA ARG A 89 10.12 16.61 3.43
C ARG A 89 9.79 15.84 4.71
N ARG A 90 8.54 15.40 4.90
CA ARG A 90 8.13 14.58 6.05
C ARG A 90 8.38 13.09 5.84
N ILE A 91 8.68 12.68 4.59
CA ILE A 91 8.96 11.29 4.25
C ILE A 91 10.44 11.02 4.39
N ASP A 92 10.76 9.91 5.05
CA ASP A 92 12.12 9.45 5.30
C ASP A 92 12.18 7.92 5.17
N ILE A 93 13.34 7.40 4.77
CA ILE A 93 13.57 5.96 4.61
C ILE A 93 14.67 5.53 5.55
N ASP A 94 14.39 4.49 6.32
CA ASP A 94 15.32 3.89 7.27
C ASP A 94 15.49 2.41 6.93
N VAL A 95 16.72 2.00 6.62
CA VAL A 95 17.04 0.62 6.24
C VAL A 95 17.91 0.00 7.33
N ASP A 96 17.42 -1.09 7.90
CA ASP A 96 18.08 -1.81 8.97
C ASP A 96 18.60 -3.15 8.45
N ASN A 97 19.94 -3.27 8.45
CA ASN A 97 20.70 -4.46 8.06
C ASN A 97 20.27 -5.08 6.72
N ASN A 98 19.85 -4.27 5.73
CA ASN A 98 19.32 -4.74 4.44
C ASN A 98 18.23 -5.82 4.56
N THR A 99 17.48 -5.79 5.66
CA THR A 99 16.38 -6.74 5.92
C THR A 99 15.07 -5.98 6.09
N ASN A 100 15.10 -4.85 6.80
CA ASN A 100 13.91 -4.05 7.07
C ASN A 100 14.01 -2.69 6.37
N TRP A 101 13.16 -2.47 5.37
CA TRP A 101 12.95 -1.17 4.75
C TRP A 101 11.78 -0.49 5.44
N LYS A 102 12.04 0.61 6.13
CA LYS A 102 11.04 1.33 6.92
C LYS A 102 10.71 2.65 6.24
N LEU A 103 9.44 2.85 5.90
CA LEU A 103 8.91 4.14 5.48
C LEU A 103 8.45 4.92 6.71
N LYS A 104 9.12 6.05 6.98
CA LYS A 104 8.79 6.97 8.07
C LYS A 104 8.04 8.18 7.50
N ILE A 105 6.91 8.51 8.12
CA ILE A 105 6.11 9.70 7.81
C ILE A 105 6.03 10.54 9.07
N ARG A 106 6.84 11.59 9.14
CA ARG A 106 6.90 12.53 10.26
C ARG A 106 5.70 13.47 10.24
N GLN A 107 5.35 14.00 11.41
CA GLN A 107 4.29 15.02 11.57
C GLN A 107 3.01 14.66 10.80
N LEU A 108 2.43 13.50 11.13
CA LEU A 108 1.35 12.90 10.38
C LEU A 108 0.15 13.84 10.20
N GLN A 109 -0.31 13.98 8.96
CA GLN A 109 -1.42 14.83 8.54
C GLN A 109 -2.60 13.97 8.09
N ARG A 110 -3.82 14.55 8.08
CA ARG A 110 -5.03 13.84 7.61
C ARG A 110 -4.89 13.32 6.18
N SER A 111 -4.17 14.06 5.33
CA SER A 111 -3.86 13.70 3.93
C SER A 111 -2.86 12.54 3.79
N ASP A 112 -2.18 12.14 4.86
CA ASP A 112 -1.27 10.99 4.83
C ASP A 112 -2.00 9.66 5.01
N LYS A 113 -3.28 9.71 5.41
CA LYS A 113 -4.15 8.54 5.45
C LYS A 113 -4.19 7.89 4.07
N GLY A 114 -3.98 6.59 4.01
CA GLY A 114 -3.99 5.83 2.76
C GLY A 114 -3.10 4.61 2.82
N CYS A 115 -3.06 3.86 1.72
CA CYS A 115 -2.24 2.66 1.59
C CYS A 115 -0.95 2.95 0.85
N TYR A 116 0.12 2.33 1.32
CA TYR A 116 1.48 2.45 0.80
C TYR A 116 1.96 1.06 0.40
N MET A 117 2.80 1.02 -0.63
CA MET A 117 3.27 -0.18 -1.27
C MET A 117 4.78 -0.28 -1.18
N CYS A 118 5.27 -1.39 -0.64
CA CYS A 118 6.66 -1.82 -0.75
C CYS A 118 6.80 -2.73 -1.96
N GLN A 119 7.77 -2.46 -2.82
CA GLN A 119 7.94 -3.16 -4.11
C GLN A 119 9.40 -3.58 -4.31
N ILE A 120 9.63 -4.79 -4.80
CA ILE A 120 10.96 -5.36 -5.09
C ILE A 120 11.12 -5.52 -6.60
N ASN A 121 12.26 -5.11 -7.16
CA ASN A 121 12.58 -5.21 -8.60
C ASN A 121 13.07 -6.61 -9.02
N THR A 122 12.28 -7.63 -8.75
CA THR A 122 12.48 -9.01 -9.25
C THR A 122 12.00 -9.16 -10.69
N HIS A 123 12.35 -10.26 -11.37
CA HIS A 123 11.88 -10.56 -12.73
C HIS A 123 10.35 -10.49 -12.83
N VAL A 124 9.67 -11.07 -11.84
CA VAL A 124 8.26 -10.80 -11.56
C VAL A 124 8.17 -9.92 -10.33
N MET A 125 7.72 -8.67 -10.52
CA MET A 125 7.66 -7.68 -9.45
C MET A 125 6.88 -8.19 -8.22
N LYS A 126 7.58 -8.30 -7.09
CA LYS A 126 6.96 -8.63 -5.80
C LYS A 126 6.55 -7.35 -5.08
N LYS A 127 5.36 -7.35 -4.47
CA LYS A 127 4.82 -6.17 -3.76
C LYS A 127 4.01 -6.54 -2.52
N GLN A 128 3.96 -5.62 -1.57
CA GLN A 128 3.19 -5.72 -0.34
C GLN A 128 2.60 -4.36 0.03
N ILE A 129 1.39 -4.37 0.60
CA ILE A 129 0.63 -3.15 0.92
C ILE A 129 0.39 -3.08 2.43
N GLY A 130 0.55 -1.88 2.99
CA GLY A 130 0.15 -1.55 4.36
C GLY A 130 -0.48 -0.16 4.40
N CYS A 131 -1.51 0.00 5.22
CA CYS A 131 -2.29 1.23 5.29
C CYS A 131 -2.05 2.00 6.59
N VAL A 132 -2.01 3.33 6.46
CA VAL A 132 -1.90 4.29 7.55
C VAL A 132 -3.27 4.91 7.79
N ASP A 133 -3.77 4.83 9.01
CA ASP A 133 -4.92 5.62 9.48
C ASP A 133 -4.48 6.64 10.53
N VAL A 134 -5.18 7.77 10.58
CA VAL A 134 -4.77 8.94 11.37
C VAL A 134 -5.79 9.19 12.48
N LYS A 135 -5.41 8.94 13.73
CA LYS A 135 -6.23 9.26 14.91
C LYS A 135 -6.28 10.76 15.13
N VAL A 136 -7.49 11.29 15.25
CA VAL A 136 -7.75 12.72 15.48
C VAL A 136 -8.50 12.83 16.80
N PRO A 137 -8.02 13.65 17.75
CA PRO A 137 -8.69 13.82 19.03
C PRO A 137 -10.12 14.37 18.84
N PRO A 138 -11.03 14.07 19.78
CA PRO A 138 -12.34 14.68 19.81
C PRO A 138 -12.24 16.21 19.91
N ASP A 139 -13.07 16.90 19.14
CA ASP A 139 -13.20 18.35 19.14
C ASP A 139 -14.68 18.69 19.07
N ILE A 140 -15.16 19.49 20.01
CA ILE A 140 -16.57 19.89 20.08
C ILE A 140 -16.81 20.92 18.96
N LYS A 141 -17.91 20.75 18.24
CA LYS A 141 -18.35 21.72 17.26
C LYS A 141 -19.25 22.73 17.96
N ASP A 142 -18.65 23.84 18.40
CA ASP A 142 -19.35 24.87 19.17
C ASP A 142 -20.56 25.44 18.40
N GLU A 143 -20.42 25.68 17.09
CA GLU A 143 -21.49 26.16 16.22
C GLU A 143 -22.72 25.23 16.15
N GLU A 144 -22.53 23.94 16.41
CA GLU A 144 -23.60 22.94 16.36
C GLU A 144 -23.94 22.37 17.74
N THR A 145 -23.40 22.98 18.81
CA THR A 145 -23.62 22.60 20.20
C THR A 145 -24.43 23.69 20.89
N VAL A 146 -25.44 23.29 21.66
CA VAL A 146 -26.25 24.20 22.46
C VAL A 146 -25.58 24.29 23.83
N SER A 147 -24.94 25.42 24.13
CA SER A 147 -24.22 25.64 25.40
C SER A 147 -25.17 26.01 26.54
N ASP A 148 -26.09 26.93 26.28
CA ASP A 148 -26.95 27.53 27.30
C ASP A 148 -28.40 27.60 26.83
N ILE A 149 -29.31 27.13 27.67
CA ILE A 149 -30.76 27.22 27.45
C ILE A 149 -31.44 27.72 28.72
N THR A 150 -32.43 28.59 28.54
CA THR A 150 -33.35 29.01 29.60
C THR A 150 -34.75 28.59 29.20
N VAL A 151 -35.39 27.77 30.02
CA VAL A 151 -36.75 27.28 29.81
C VAL A 151 -37.61 27.61 31.03
N LYS A 152 -38.92 27.80 30.82
CA LYS A 152 -39.84 28.02 31.94
C LYS A 152 -40.09 26.71 32.68
N GLU A 153 -40.47 26.83 33.95
CA GLU A 153 -40.87 25.67 34.74
C GLU A 153 -42.04 24.94 34.07
N GLY A 154 -41.90 23.61 33.93
CA GLY A 154 -42.87 22.76 33.23
C GLY A 154 -42.66 22.64 31.72
N GLU A 155 -41.74 23.37 31.10
CA GLU A 155 -41.37 23.22 29.69
C GLU A 155 -40.18 22.25 29.49
N ASN A 156 -40.08 21.68 28.29
CA ASN A 156 -39.02 20.74 27.94
C ASN A 156 -37.73 21.45 27.53
N ALA A 157 -36.61 21.01 28.08
CA ALA A 157 -35.26 21.41 27.70
C ALA A 157 -34.58 20.30 26.90
N THR A 158 -33.88 20.65 25.81
CA THR A 158 -33.05 19.70 25.04
C THR A 158 -31.65 20.27 24.87
N LEU A 159 -30.66 19.54 25.39
CA LEU A 159 -29.25 19.84 25.18
C LEU A 159 -28.74 19.03 23.99
N ALA A 160 -28.05 19.71 23.07
CA ALA A 160 -27.42 19.10 21.91
C ALA A 160 -25.92 19.37 21.94
N CYS A 161 -25.12 18.33 21.72
CA CYS A 161 -23.68 18.42 21.60
C CYS A 161 -23.29 17.63 20.36
N LYS A 162 -22.45 18.24 19.52
CA LYS A 162 -21.85 17.56 18.39
C LYS A 162 -20.34 17.68 18.49
N ALA A 163 -19.65 16.58 18.25
CA ALA A 163 -18.20 16.53 18.26
C ALA A 163 -17.69 15.78 17.03
N LYS A 164 -16.52 16.19 16.54
CA LYS A 164 -15.79 15.52 15.46
C LYS A 164 -14.54 14.85 16.02
N GLY A 165 -14.01 13.85 15.32
CA GLY A 165 -12.83 13.11 15.73
C GLY A 165 -12.64 11.85 14.88
N ASN A 166 -11.49 11.20 14.99
CA ASN A 166 -11.26 9.87 14.45
C ASN A 166 -10.58 8.98 15.51
N PRO A 167 -11.24 7.94 16.02
CA PRO A 167 -12.61 7.51 15.69
C PRO A 167 -13.67 8.55 16.12
N LEU A 168 -14.89 8.40 15.62
CA LEU A 168 -16.01 9.26 16.00
C LEU A 168 -16.21 9.23 17.53
N PRO A 169 -16.26 10.39 18.20
CA PRO A 169 -16.33 10.45 19.66
C PRO A 169 -17.70 9.98 20.19
N ARG A 170 -17.68 9.33 21.36
CA ARG A 170 -18.89 9.01 22.11
C ARG A 170 -19.21 10.16 23.07
N ILE A 171 -20.40 10.73 22.93
CA ILE A 171 -20.87 11.86 23.76
C ILE A 171 -21.61 11.31 24.98
N THR A 172 -21.27 11.83 26.16
CA THR A 172 -21.93 11.48 27.43
C THR A 172 -22.22 12.75 28.21
N TRP A 173 -23.43 12.85 28.75
CA TRP A 173 -23.88 13.99 29.55
C TRP A 173 -23.79 13.68 31.05
N LYS A 174 -23.41 14.68 31.83
CA LYS A 174 -23.38 14.62 33.30
C LYS A 174 -23.88 15.93 33.86
N ARG A 175 -24.77 15.88 34.86
CA ARG A 175 -25.14 17.06 35.64
C ARG A 175 -23.97 17.49 36.52
N GLU A 176 -23.78 18.79 36.68
CA GLU A 176 -22.71 19.35 37.52
C GLU A 176 -22.88 18.95 38.99
N ASP A 177 -24.12 18.93 39.49
CA ASP A 177 -24.49 18.50 40.84
C ASP A 177 -24.31 16.98 41.11
N GLY A 178 -23.90 16.20 40.10
CA GLY A 178 -23.68 14.76 40.21
C GLY A 178 -24.96 13.94 40.41
N GLN A 179 -26.15 14.55 40.37
CA GLN A 179 -27.41 13.83 40.42
C GLN A 179 -27.63 13.02 39.14
N LYS A 180 -28.36 11.91 39.24
CA LYS A 180 -28.71 11.09 38.07
C LYS A 180 -29.68 11.86 37.18
N ASN A 181 -29.56 11.66 35.87
CA ASN A 181 -30.54 12.16 34.92
C ASN A 181 -31.88 11.47 35.22
N HIS A 182 -32.90 12.24 35.59
CA HIS A 182 -34.26 11.74 35.70
C HIS A 182 -34.84 11.65 34.28
N TYR A 183 -35.20 10.43 33.86
CA TYR A 183 -35.86 10.13 32.59
C TYR A 183 -37.36 10.34 32.71
#